data_AF-A0A9D0ZCL9-F1
#
_entry.id   AF-A0A9D0ZCL9-F1
#
_cell.length_a   1.000
_cell.length_b   1.000
_cell.length_c   1.000
_cell.angle_alpha   90.00
_cell.angle_beta   90.00
_cell.angle_gamma   90.00
#
_symmetry.space_group_name_H-M   'P 1'
#
loop_
_entity.id
_entity.type
_entity.pdbx_description
1 polymer ?
#
loop_
_entity_poly.entity_id
_entity_poly.type
_entity_poly.pdbx_seq_one_letter_code
_entity_poly.pdbx_strand_id
1 'polypeptide(L)'
;MKKPVSLVLLCAFALTLSLSANASSGLSDVEPGAWYYGEVSRMVADGHISGYEDGTFRPERSVSAAEAVTLAARMTGAATGADESHWAGVQMAYAYESGWLSEEDVPRTGYDSAATRELFCKIVAAAFGISVQDGAELSFSDAAEISPGCLDGVLALSSNGLIEGFEDGSFRPGAPLTRAQAAAILFRAAYPGEADGDLITAEGYTGGEIIDYFCSVALGSEYGDEFCNVVRWDEPVAYYIYGSPTEEDLERFTALAEALCSVPGFPGISAAEEPGAANLNVHFISQAEMDDILGDGYNGYVTVWWNDFIINEGEIYYSTDITQSLRNAVIAEELCQGLGLLTDTYDHPESIFYQYHETADWPSALDWAIIRLLYSGVISPGMTEDEVHAAAVSAVG
;
A
#
# COMPACT_ATOMS: atom_id res chain seq x y z
N MET A 1 -2.43 61.65 34.10
CA MET A 1 -2.80 61.70 32.66
C MET A 1 -2.37 60.40 32.02
N LYS A 2 -3.31 59.68 31.40
CA LYS A 2 -3.07 58.45 30.64
C LYS A 2 -2.35 58.79 29.33
N LYS A 3 -1.40 57.96 28.89
CA LYS A 3 -1.36 57.34 27.55
C LYS A 3 -0.31 56.20 27.49
N PRO A 4 -0.62 55.09 26.80
CA PRO A 4 0.17 53.84 26.79
C PRO A 4 1.14 53.79 25.60
N VAL A 5 2.18 52.95 25.66
CA VAL A 5 2.92 52.51 24.47
C VAL A 5 3.12 51.00 24.54
N SER A 6 2.84 50.38 23.40
CA SER A 6 2.54 48.98 23.14
C SER A 6 3.60 47.97 23.57
N LEU A 7 3.10 46.92 24.22
CA LEU A 7 3.71 45.59 24.26
C LEU A 7 3.45 44.94 22.90
N VAL A 8 4.48 44.78 22.07
CA VAL A 8 4.41 43.91 20.88
C VAL A 8 4.55 42.49 21.40
N LEU A 9 3.41 41.82 21.57
CA LEU A 9 3.34 40.38 21.83
C LEU A 9 3.66 39.68 20.49
N LEU A 10 4.88 39.18 20.36
CA LEU A 10 5.26 38.32 19.24
C LEU A 10 4.58 36.96 19.47
N CYS A 11 3.36 36.80 18.96
CA CYS A 11 2.71 35.50 18.86
C CYS A 11 3.50 34.66 17.86
N ALA A 12 4.43 33.84 18.36
CA ALA A 12 4.98 32.74 17.61
C ALA A 12 3.84 31.74 17.37
N PHE A 13 3.21 31.85 16.21
CA PHE A 13 2.33 30.82 15.68
C PHE A 13 3.24 29.64 15.31
N ALA A 14 3.44 28.72 16.25
CA ALA A 14 4.06 27.44 15.96
C ALA A 14 3.07 26.68 15.07
N LEU A 15 3.25 26.86 13.75
CA LEU A 15 2.69 25.97 12.76
C LEU A 15 3.37 24.62 13.00
N THR A 16 2.72 23.74 13.75
CA THR A 16 3.14 22.34 13.84
C THR A 16 2.86 21.75 12.46
N LEU A 17 3.89 21.75 11.62
CA LEU A 17 3.96 20.88 10.47
C LEU A 17 3.98 19.46 11.04
N SER A 18 2.85 18.77 11.00
CA SER A 18 2.82 17.33 11.23
C SER A 18 3.53 16.71 10.03
N LEU A 19 4.83 16.44 10.15
CA LEU A 19 5.49 15.49 9.27
C LEU A 19 4.85 14.13 9.60
N SER A 20 3.99 13.64 8.71
CA SER A 20 3.66 12.22 8.68
C SER A 20 4.90 11.50 8.14
N ALA A 21 5.80 11.12 9.04
CA ALA A 21 6.78 10.09 8.76
C ALA A 21 5.99 8.79 8.56
N ASN A 22 5.90 8.29 7.33
CA ASN A 22 5.52 6.90 7.11
C ASN A 22 6.62 6.08 7.77
N ALA A 23 6.25 5.46 8.89
CA ALA A 23 7.13 4.60 9.64
C ALA A 23 6.89 3.18 9.16
N SER A 24 7.96 2.43 8.94
CA SER A 24 8.07 1.03 9.38
C SER A 24 7.09 0.81 10.53
N SER A 25 6.23 -0.22 10.43
CA SER A 25 5.20 -0.47 11.44
C SER A 25 5.74 -0.44 12.88
N GLY A 26 7.06 -0.63 13.05
CA GLY A 26 7.73 -0.73 14.33
C GLY A 26 7.37 -2.03 15.05
N LEU A 27 6.65 -2.92 14.35
CA LEU A 27 6.16 -4.19 14.85
C LEU A 27 7.07 -5.29 14.30
N SER A 28 7.70 -6.00 15.23
CA SER A 28 8.73 -7.02 14.98
C SER A 28 8.26 -8.25 14.21
N ASP A 29 6.95 -8.48 14.11
CA ASP A 29 6.30 -9.62 13.45
C ASP A 29 5.39 -9.19 12.28
N VAL A 30 5.61 -7.98 11.77
CA VAL A 30 5.05 -7.48 10.51
C VAL A 30 6.20 -7.33 9.52
N GLU A 31 6.64 -8.47 9.00
CA GLU A 31 7.77 -8.58 8.09
C GLU A 31 7.35 -8.13 6.67
N PRO A 32 8.20 -7.37 5.96
CA PRO A 32 8.00 -7.08 4.54
C PRO A 32 7.80 -8.36 3.72
N GLY A 33 6.90 -8.31 2.74
CA GLY A 33 6.52 -9.48 1.92
C GLY A 33 5.43 -10.37 2.55
N ALA A 34 5.08 -10.17 3.83
CA ALA A 34 3.85 -10.76 4.36
C ALA A 34 2.63 -10.18 3.62
N TRP A 35 1.64 -11.01 3.29
CA TRP A 35 0.45 -10.61 2.52
C TRP A 35 -0.38 -9.49 3.17
N TYR A 36 -0.19 -9.23 4.47
CA TYR A 36 -0.85 -8.18 5.24
C TYR A 36 0.08 -6.99 5.55
N TYR A 37 1.33 -7.01 5.09
CA TYR A 37 2.35 -6.03 5.47
C TYR A 37 1.93 -4.61 5.09
N GLY A 38 1.48 -4.41 3.85
CA GLY A 38 1.09 -3.10 3.33
C GLY A 38 -0.08 -2.51 4.13
N GLU A 39 -1.17 -3.28 4.26
CA GLU A 39 -2.36 -2.83 4.98
C GLU A 39 -2.07 -2.56 6.45
N VAL A 40 -1.36 -3.46 7.13
CA VAL A 40 -1.03 -3.30 8.56
C VAL A 40 -0.10 -2.11 8.77
N SER A 41 0.96 -1.96 7.97
CA SER A 41 1.92 -0.86 8.10
C SER A 41 1.22 0.48 7.89
N ARG A 42 0.36 0.59 6.87
CA ARG A 42 -0.40 1.80 6.58
C ARG A 42 -1.38 2.15 7.71
N MET A 43 -2.12 1.17 8.21
CA MET A 43 -3.06 1.37 9.32
C MET A 43 -2.36 1.72 10.65
N VAL A 44 -1.13 1.25 10.86
CA VAL A 44 -0.31 1.65 12.02
C VAL A 44 0.17 3.10 11.86
N ALA A 45 0.67 3.46 10.67
CA ALA A 45 1.11 4.82 10.37
C ALA A 45 -0.01 5.86 10.52
N ASP A 46 -1.23 5.52 10.08
CA ASP A 46 -2.42 6.36 10.20
C ASP A 46 -3.03 6.32 11.62
N GLY A 47 -2.49 5.49 12.52
CA GLY A 47 -2.92 5.41 13.92
C GLY A 47 -4.25 4.67 14.13
N HIS A 48 -4.74 3.94 13.14
CA HIS A 48 -5.99 3.18 13.21
C HIS A 48 -5.83 1.86 13.98
N ILE A 49 -4.67 1.20 13.83
CA ILE A 49 -4.31 0.00 14.60
C ILE A 49 -3.01 0.22 15.36
N SER A 50 -2.81 -0.60 16.39
CA SER A 50 -1.59 -0.57 17.20
C SER A 50 -1.18 -2.00 17.51
N GLY A 51 0.14 -2.19 17.66
CA GLY A 51 0.69 -3.39 18.24
C GLY A 51 0.52 -3.44 19.76
N TYR A 52 1.09 -4.50 20.34
CA TYR A 52 1.19 -4.73 21.76
C TYR A 52 2.42 -4.02 22.34
N GLU A 53 2.46 -3.90 23.67
CA GLU A 53 3.56 -3.27 24.40
C GLU A 53 4.93 -3.95 24.16
N ASP A 54 4.92 -5.21 23.74
CA ASP A 54 6.12 -5.99 23.38
C ASP A 54 6.61 -5.72 21.95
N GLY A 55 6.01 -4.78 21.22
CA GLY A 55 6.38 -4.45 19.85
C GLY A 55 5.92 -5.49 18.83
N THR A 56 4.85 -6.24 19.10
CA THR A 56 4.27 -7.21 18.16
C THR A 56 2.88 -6.79 17.67
N PHE A 57 2.50 -7.20 16.47
CA PHE A 57 1.15 -7.14 15.93
C PHE A 57 0.35 -8.40 16.24
N ARG A 58 0.98 -9.57 16.29
CA ARG A 58 0.38 -10.91 16.45
C ARG A 58 -0.64 -11.23 15.34
N PRO A 59 -0.21 -11.29 14.07
CA PRO A 59 -1.09 -11.39 12.90
C PRO A 59 -2.04 -12.59 12.96
N GLU A 60 -1.56 -13.74 13.44
CA GLU A 60 -2.33 -14.99 13.52
C GLU A 60 -3.23 -15.11 14.76
N ARG A 61 -3.15 -14.16 15.70
CA ARG A 61 -3.97 -14.21 16.91
C ARG A 61 -5.40 -13.85 16.56
N SER A 62 -6.37 -14.66 16.97
CA SER A 62 -7.78 -14.33 16.80
C SER A 62 -8.17 -13.05 17.53
N VAL A 63 -9.09 -12.27 16.95
CA VAL A 63 -9.69 -11.08 17.58
C VAL A 63 -10.96 -11.44 18.34
N SER A 64 -11.22 -10.77 19.45
CA SER A 64 -12.51 -10.83 20.13
C SER A 64 -13.55 -9.95 19.45
N ALA A 65 -14.84 -10.14 19.78
CA ALA A 65 -15.92 -9.28 19.32
C ALA A 65 -15.69 -7.81 19.71
N ALA A 66 -15.23 -7.55 20.93
CA ALA A 66 -14.87 -6.22 21.38
C ALA A 66 -13.74 -5.60 20.56
N GLU A 67 -12.68 -6.37 20.26
CA GLU A 67 -11.57 -5.88 19.45
C GLU A 67 -12.01 -5.61 18.01
N ALA A 68 -12.82 -6.50 17.42
CA ALA A 68 -13.42 -6.31 16.10
C ALA A 68 -14.20 -4.98 16.00
N VAL A 69 -15.07 -4.71 16.97
CA VAL A 69 -15.84 -3.45 17.03
C VAL A 69 -14.93 -2.26 17.27
N THR A 70 -13.91 -2.38 18.13
CA THR A 70 -12.92 -1.31 18.34
C THR A 70 -12.20 -0.94 17.06
N LEU A 71 -11.79 -1.91 16.25
CA LEU A 71 -11.12 -1.67 14.98
C LEU A 71 -12.02 -0.85 14.04
N ALA A 72 -13.26 -1.29 13.82
CA ALA A 72 -14.24 -0.56 13.00
C ALA A 72 -14.57 0.84 13.56
N ALA A 73 -14.67 0.97 14.88
CA ALA A 73 -14.93 2.25 15.54
C ALA A 73 -13.78 3.25 15.32
N ARG A 74 -12.53 2.82 15.49
CA ARG A 74 -11.36 3.68 15.25
C ARG A 74 -11.27 4.13 13.80
N MET A 75 -11.56 3.23 12.87
CA MET A 75 -11.46 3.52 11.43
C MET A 75 -12.54 4.50 10.95
N THR A 76 -13.74 4.45 11.53
CA THR A 76 -14.84 5.38 11.21
C THR A 76 -14.86 6.64 12.08
N GLY A 77 -13.92 6.77 13.03
CA GLY A 77 -13.86 7.89 13.97
C GLY A 77 -14.93 7.86 15.08
N ALA A 78 -15.60 6.73 15.27
CA ALA A 78 -16.52 6.54 16.39
C ALA A 78 -15.78 6.52 17.73
N ALA A 79 -16.45 7.00 18.79
CA ALA A 79 -15.84 7.09 20.12
C ALA A 79 -15.52 5.71 20.68
N THR A 80 -14.29 5.54 21.19
CA THR A 80 -13.85 4.32 21.89
C THR A 80 -13.52 4.61 23.34
N GLY A 81 -13.83 3.69 24.24
CA GLY A 81 -13.51 3.83 25.66
C GLY A 81 -14.19 2.80 26.55
N ALA A 82 -13.77 2.80 27.81
CA ALA A 82 -14.34 1.92 28.83
C ALA A 82 -15.65 2.48 29.38
N ASP A 83 -16.54 1.57 29.80
CA ASP A 83 -17.62 1.88 30.73
C ASP A 83 -17.39 1.14 32.07
N GLU A 84 -18.40 1.10 32.94
CA GLU A 84 -18.29 0.42 34.24
C GLU A 84 -18.13 -1.12 34.13
N SER A 85 -18.47 -1.71 32.99
CA SER A 85 -18.51 -3.16 32.77
C SER A 85 -17.33 -3.68 31.95
N HIS A 86 -16.86 -2.92 30.96
CA HIS A 86 -15.87 -3.41 30.00
C HIS A 86 -15.00 -2.31 29.40
N TRP A 87 -13.74 -2.62 29.08
CA TRP A 87 -12.79 -1.70 28.43
C TRP A 87 -13.29 -1.20 27.06
N ALA A 88 -14.18 -1.98 26.44
CA ALA A 88 -14.79 -1.68 25.15
C ALA A 88 -16.25 -1.17 25.22
N GLY A 89 -16.72 -0.83 26.42
CA GLY A 89 -18.13 -0.54 26.67
C GLY A 89 -18.73 0.55 25.78
N VAL A 90 -17.99 1.64 25.55
CA VAL A 90 -18.48 2.79 24.76
C VAL A 90 -18.76 2.40 23.32
N GLN A 91 -17.78 1.80 22.63
CA GLN A 91 -17.94 1.40 21.24
C GLN A 91 -18.87 0.20 21.07
N MET A 92 -18.94 -0.71 22.04
CA MET A 92 -19.90 -1.81 21.99
C MET A 92 -21.33 -1.27 22.08
N ALA A 93 -21.60 -0.35 23.02
CA ALA A 93 -22.90 0.31 23.12
C ALA A 93 -23.27 1.02 21.80
N TYR A 94 -22.32 1.78 21.24
CA TYR A 94 -22.51 2.43 19.94
C TYR A 94 -22.80 1.45 18.80
N ALA A 95 -22.10 0.31 18.76
CA ALA A 95 -22.31 -0.72 17.74
C ALA A 95 -23.71 -1.34 17.82
N TYR A 96 -24.25 -1.58 19.02
CA TYR A 96 -25.65 -2.02 19.19
C TYR A 96 -26.65 -0.94 18.77
N GLU A 97 -26.42 0.31 19.18
CA GLU A 97 -27.33 1.43 18.89
C GLU A 97 -27.36 1.80 17.41
N SER A 98 -26.21 1.68 16.72
CA SER A 98 -26.03 2.01 15.30
C SER A 98 -26.30 0.81 14.37
N GLY A 99 -26.64 -0.35 14.93
CA GLY A 99 -26.98 -1.54 14.15
C GLY A 99 -25.79 -2.25 13.50
N TRP A 100 -24.57 -2.02 13.96
CA TRP A 100 -23.39 -2.76 13.48
C TRP A 100 -23.45 -4.23 13.87
N LEU A 101 -24.06 -4.52 15.02
CA LEU A 101 -24.34 -5.86 15.51
C LEU A 101 -25.53 -5.83 16.48
N SER A 102 -26.06 -7.00 16.81
CA SER A 102 -27.18 -7.21 17.72
C SER A 102 -26.80 -8.11 18.90
N GLU A 103 -27.64 -8.17 19.93
CA GLU A 103 -27.41 -9.05 21.09
C GLU A 103 -27.52 -10.55 20.75
N GLU A 104 -28.11 -10.89 19.58
CA GLU A 104 -28.09 -12.26 19.04
C GLU A 104 -26.72 -12.61 18.45
N ASP A 105 -26.05 -11.65 17.80
CA ASP A 105 -24.71 -11.85 17.26
C ASP A 105 -23.68 -11.98 18.39
N VAL A 106 -23.74 -11.07 19.36
CA VAL A 106 -22.85 -11.03 20.52
C VAL A 106 -23.68 -10.63 21.73
N PRO A 107 -23.93 -11.52 22.70
CA PRO A 107 -24.55 -11.13 23.96
C PRO A 107 -23.70 -10.11 24.70
N ARG A 108 -24.30 -9.22 25.51
CA ARG A 108 -23.53 -8.19 26.26
C ARG A 108 -22.49 -8.75 27.24
N THR A 109 -22.60 -10.03 27.59
CA THR A 109 -21.62 -10.78 28.42
C THR A 109 -20.54 -11.48 27.60
N GLY A 110 -20.59 -11.39 26.26
CA GLY A 110 -19.76 -12.12 25.31
C GLY A 110 -18.75 -11.25 24.56
N TYR A 111 -18.43 -10.05 25.05
CA TYR A 111 -17.51 -9.12 24.38
C TYR A 111 -16.12 -9.73 24.09
N ASP A 112 -15.65 -10.62 24.96
CA ASP A 112 -14.35 -11.29 24.84
C ASP A 112 -14.38 -12.60 24.05
N SER A 113 -15.54 -13.03 23.51
CA SER A 113 -15.58 -14.21 22.64
C SER A 113 -14.91 -13.91 21.31
N ALA A 114 -14.31 -14.94 20.69
CA ALA A 114 -13.70 -14.81 19.37
C ALA A 114 -14.75 -14.33 18.35
N ALA A 115 -14.39 -13.32 17.55
CA ALA A 115 -15.21 -12.89 16.44
C ALA A 115 -15.02 -13.87 15.26
N THR A 116 -16.10 -14.18 14.57
CA THR A 116 -16.07 -14.97 13.33
C THR A 116 -15.86 -14.05 12.13
N ARG A 117 -15.37 -14.62 11.02
CA ARG A 117 -15.18 -13.88 9.77
C ARG A 117 -16.48 -13.25 9.25
N GLU A 118 -17.60 -13.97 9.32
CA GLU A 118 -18.91 -13.44 8.91
C GLU A 118 -19.40 -12.28 9.78
N LEU A 119 -19.19 -12.37 11.10
CA LEU A 119 -19.59 -11.33 12.05
C LEU A 119 -18.82 -10.04 11.79
N PHE A 120 -17.53 -10.16 11.48
CA PHE A 120 -16.73 -8.99 11.14
C PHE A 120 -17.17 -8.34 9.84
N CYS A 121 -17.54 -9.12 8.83
CA CYS A 121 -18.09 -8.57 7.58
C CYS A 121 -19.37 -7.77 7.82
N LYS A 122 -20.27 -8.29 8.67
CA LYS A 122 -21.46 -7.56 9.12
C LYS A 122 -21.12 -6.23 9.78
N ILE A 123 -20.21 -6.24 10.76
CA ILE A 123 -19.79 -5.05 11.49
C ILE A 123 -19.20 -4.01 10.54
N VAL A 124 -18.28 -4.42 9.66
CA VAL A 124 -17.61 -3.51 8.71
C VAL A 124 -18.60 -2.95 7.69
N ALA A 125 -19.43 -3.79 7.06
CA ALA A 125 -20.42 -3.30 6.09
C ALA A 125 -21.35 -2.24 6.70
N ALA A 126 -21.85 -2.50 7.92
CA ALA A 126 -22.70 -1.55 8.64
C ALA A 126 -21.94 -0.29 9.08
N ALA A 127 -20.69 -0.42 9.53
CA ALA A 127 -19.87 0.71 9.97
C ALA A 127 -19.56 1.70 8.85
N PHE A 128 -19.27 1.19 7.65
CA PHE A 128 -18.91 2.00 6.49
C PHE A 128 -20.11 2.35 5.60
N GLY A 129 -21.31 1.83 5.90
CA GLY A 129 -22.50 2.03 5.08
C GLY A 129 -22.42 1.33 3.71
N ILE A 130 -21.63 0.26 3.61
CA ILE A 130 -21.44 -0.51 2.38
C ILE A 130 -22.70 -1.34 2.13
N SER A 131 -23.28 -1.18 0.94
CA SER A 131 -24.55 -1.80 0.56
C SER A 131 -24.32 -2.90 -0.47
N VAL A 132 -25.22 -3.88 -0.48
CA VAL A 132 -25.26 -4.96 -1.47
C VAL A 132 -25.49 -4.38 -2.87
N GLN A 133 -24.67 -4.78 -3.85
CA GLN A 133 -24.89 -4.40 -5.24
C GLN A 133 -26.08 -5.15 -5.86
N ASP A 134 -26.75 -4.52 -6.83
CA ASP A 134 -27.92 -5.10 -7.49
C ASP A 134 -27.58 -6.42 -8.21
N GLY A 135 -28.30 -7.49 -7.88
CA GLY A 135 -28.09 -8.81 -8.48
C GLY A 135 -26.88 -9.57 -7.92
N ALA A 136 -26.31 -9.13 -6.80
CA ALA A 136 -25.20 -9.80 -6.14
C ALA A 136 -25.55 -11.25 -5.72
N GLU A 137 -24.62 -12.17 -5.99
CA GLU A 137 -24.66 -13.55 -5.53
C GLU A 137 -23.28 -13.93 -4.95
N LEU A 138 -23.27 -14.80 -3.94
CA LEU A 138 -22.03 -15.36 -3.39
C LEU A 138 -21.61 -16.59 -4.19
N SER A 139 -20.33 -16.64 -4.57
CA SER A 139 -19.73 -17.76 -5.31
C SER A 139 -18.97 -18.76 -4.41
N PHE A 140 -18.95 -18.53 -3.10
CA PHE A 140 -18.22 -19.39 -2.15
C PHE A 140 -18.85 -20.78 -2.02
N SER A 141 -18.02 -21.82 -1.97
CA SER A 141 -18.48 -23.21 -1.89
C SER A 141 -19.28 -23.52 -0.62
N ASP A 142 -19.04 -22.75 0.44
CA ASP A 142 -19.66 -22.84 1.77
C ASP A 142 -20.56 -21.63 2.07
N ALA A 143 -21.01 -20.88 1.05
CA ALA A 143 -21.91 -19.74 1.23
C ALA A 143 -23.20 -20.10 1.99
N ALA A 144 -23.66 -21.35 1.89
CA ALA A 144 -24.83 -21.85 2.61
C ALA A 144 -24.61 -21.99 4.14
N GLU A 145 -23.37 -21.92 4.62
CA GLU A 145 -23.03 -21.95 6.05
C GLU A 145 -23.06 -20.56 6.69
N ILE A 146 -23.22 -19.49 5.91
CA ILE A 146 -23.30 -18.12 6.42
C ILE A 146 -24.58 -17.95 7.23
N SER A 147 -24.43 -17.46 8.46
CA SER A 147 -25.55 -17.16 9.35
C SER A 147 -26.48 -16.10 8.73
N PRO A 148 -27.82 -16.28 8.76
CA PRO A 148 -28.75 -15.32 8.15
C PRO A 148 -28.54 -13.86 8.61
N GLY A 149 -28.16 -13.66 9.87
CA GLY A 149 -27.88 -12.34 10.43
C GLY A 149 -26.60 -11.66 9.90
N CYS A 150 -25.70 -12.40 9.25
CA CYS A 150 -24.45 -11.90 8.67
C CYS A 150 -24.45 -11.88 7.14
N LEU A 151 -25.44 -12.52 6.50
CA LEU A 151 -25.49 -12.69 5.04
C LEU A 151 -25.37 -11.37 4.27
N ASP A 152 -26.14 -10.36 4.64
CA ASP A 152 -26.11 -9.06 3.94
C ASP A 152 -24.73 -8.39 4.06
N GLY A 153 -24.05 -8.54 5.20
CA GLY A 153 -22.71 -7.99 5.40
C GLY A 153 -21.65 -8.68 4.54
N VAL A 154 -21.69 -10.02 4.48
CA VAL A 154 -20.81 -10.79 3.61
C VAL A 154 -21.09 -10.48 2.14
N LEU A 155 -22.35 -10.43 1.75
CA LEU A 155 -22.78 -10.11 0.39
C LEU A 155 -22.39 -8.69 -0.01
N ALA A 156 -22.55 -7.71 0.89
CA ALA A 156 -22.16 -6.33 0.65
C ALA A 156 -20.66 -6.21 0.41
N LEU A 157 -19.83 -6.76 1.28
CA LEU A 157 -18.37 -6.67 1.07
C LEU A 157 -17.92 -7.46 -0.16
N SER A 158 -18.46 -8.66 -0.40
CA SER A 158 -18.07 -9.49 -1.53
C SER A 158 -18.47 -8.86 -2.87
N SER A 159 -19.69 -8.32 -2.97
CA SER A 159 -20.16 -7.68 -4.20
C SER A 159 -19.46 -6.37 -4.53
N ASN A 160 -18.85 -5.72 -3.55
CA ASN A 160 -18.01 -4.53 -3.77
C ASN A 160 -16.51 -4.88 -3.90
N GLY A 161 -16.14 -6.15 -4.06
CA GLY A 161 -14.73 -6.57 -4.22
C GLY A 161 -13.87 -6.44 -2.96
N LEU A 162 -14.47 -6.18 -1.79
CA LEU A 162 -13.73 -5.85 -0.57
C LEU A 162 -13.32 -7.08 0.25
N ILE A 163 -13.86 -8.25 -0.09
CA ILE A 163 -13.49 -9.53 0.51
C ILE A 163 -13.45 -10.61 -0.55
N GLU A 164 -12.50 -11.53 -0.36
CA GLU A 164 -12.35 -12.72 -1.18
C GLU A 164 -12.46 -14.00 -0.32
N GLY A 165 -12.65 -15.12 -1.03
CA GLY A 165 -12.55 -16.45 -0.46
C GLY A 165 -11.10 -16.92 -0.35
N PHE A 166 -10.90 -18.12 0.17
CA PHE A 166 -9.61 -18.79 0.16
C PHE A 166 -9.39 -19.49 -1.18
N GLU A 167 -8.15 -19.89 -1.48
CA GLU A 167 -7.76 -20.59 -2.72
C GLU A 167 -8.58 -21.87 -3.00
N ASP A 168 -9.14 -22.49 -1.95
CA ASP A 168 -10.01 -23.67 -2.06
C ASP A 168 -11.46 -23.34 -2.46
N GLY A 169 -11.78 -22.06 -2.68
CA GLY A 169 -13.11 -21.55 -3.03
C GLY A 169 -14.04 -21.35 -1.83
N SER A 170 -13.58 -21.56 -0.59
CA SER A 170 -14.38 -21.37 0.62
C SER A 170 -14.30 -19.93 1.17
N PHE A 171 -15.29 -19.53 1.97
CA PHE A 171 -15.30 -18.30 2.75
C PHE A 171 -14.96 -18.53 4.23
N ARG A 172 -15.29 -19.71 4.76
CA ARG A 172 -15.11 -20.13 6.16
C ARG A 172 -15.84 -19.20 7.16
N PRO A 173 -17.17 -19.07 7.07
CA PRO A 173 -17.93 -18.05 7.80
C PRO A 173 -17.76 -18.11 9.32
N GLY A 174 -17.81 -19.32 9.90
CA GLY A 174 -17.70 -19.55 11.34
C GLY A 174 -16.26 -19.61 11.87
N ALA A 175 -15.23 -19.47 11.03
CA ALA A 175 -13.85 -19.53 11.48
C ALA A 175 -13.49 -18.29 12.34
N PRO A 176 -12.72 -18.45 13.43
CA PRO A 176 -12.19 -17.32 14.18
C PRO A 176 -11.36 -16.41 13.28
N LEU A 177 -11.64 -15.11 13.32
CA LEU A 177 -10.96 -14.11 12.51
C LEU A 177 -9.60 -13.76 13.12
N THR A 178 -8.52 -13.82 12.34
CA THR A 178 -7.19 -13.38 12.78
C THR A 178 -7.03 -11.87 12.69
N ARG A 179 -6.04 -11.31 13.41
CA ARG A 179 -5.75 -9.86 13.38
C ARG A 179 -5.33 -9.39 11.99
N ALA A 180 -4.53 -10.17 11.27
CA ALA A 180 -4.17 -9.86 9.89
C ALA A 180 -5.39 -9.84 8.96
N GLN A 181 -6.27 -10.83 9.07
CA GLN A 181 -7.52 -10.86 8.29
C GLN A 181 -8.43 -9.68 8.62
N ALA A 182 -8.56 -9.32 9.90
CA ALA A 182 -9.34 -8.15 10.31
C ALA A 182 -8.77 -6.85 9.74
N ALA A 183 -7.44 -6.67 9.81
CA ALA A 183 -6.76 -5.51 9.25
C ALA A 183 -6.97 -5.40 7.75
N ALA A 184 -6.76 -6.49 7.00
CA ALA A 184 -6.95 -6.49 5.55
C ALA A 184 -8.40 -6.13 5.17
N ILE A 185 -9.41 -6.82 5.70
CA ILE A 185 -10.83 -6.51 5.37
C ILE A 185 -11.17 -5.04 5.70
N LEU A 186 -10.71 -4.56 6.86
CA LEU A 186 -11.00 -3.20 7.31
C LEU A 186 -10.27 -2.14 6.46
N PHE A 187 -9.04 -2.43 6.03
CA PHE A 187 -8.29 -1.58 5.11
C PHE A 187 -9.03 -1.45 3.79
N ARG A 188 -9.42 -2.58 3.18
CA ARG A 188 -10.18 -2.58 1.91
C ARG A 188 -11.47 -1.76 2.02
N ALA A 189 -12.19 -1.88 3.14
CA ALA A 189 -13.41 -1.11 3.37
C ALA A 189 -13.19 0.40 3.60
N ALA A 190 -12.05 0.79 4.19
CA ALA A 190 -11.73 2.19 4.49
C ALA A 190 -11.12 2.94 3.31
N TYR A 191 -10.44 2.22 2.42
CA TYR A 191 -9.82 2.73 1.21
C TYR A 191 -10.42 2.00 -0.02
N PRO A 192 -11.75 2.13 -0.26
CA PRO A 192 -12.36 1.54 -1.45
C PRO A 192 -11.67 2.13 -2.69
N GLY A 193 -11.02 1.25 -3.45
CA GLY A 193 -10.25 1.56 -4.65
C GLY A 193 -8.71 1.51 -4.53
N GLU A 194 -8.19 1.16 -3.35
CA GLU A 194 -6.80 0.71 -3.18
C GLU A 194 -6.72 -0.80 -2.89
N ALA A 195 -7.88 -1.43 -2.78
CA ALA A 195 -8.05 -2.86 -2.63
C ALA A 195 -8.61 -3.43 -3.92
N ASP A 196 -7.89 -4.38 -4.49
CA ASP A 196 -8.21 -5.22 -5.65
C ASP A 196 -9.72 -5.22 -6.00
N GLY A 197 -10.14 -4.37 -6.94
CA GLY A 197 -11.57 -4.27 -7.31
C GLY A 197 -12.06 -2.98 -7.99
N ASP A 198 -11.47 -1.80 -7.74
CA ASP A 198 -11.78 -0.60 -8.55
C ASP A 198 -10.80 -0.42 -9.70
N LEU A 199 -11.31 0.19 -10.76
CA LEU A 199 -10.52 0.61 -11.89
C LEU A 199 -9.40 1.57 -11.43
N ILE A 200 -8.19 1.31 -11.88
CA ILE A 200 -7.02 2.16 -11.72
C ILE A 200 -7.29 3.49 -12.41
N THR A 201 -7.25 4.58 -11.64
CA THR A 201 -7.48 5.95 -12.14
C THR A 201 -6.34 6.88 -11.74
N ALA A 202 -6.11 7.91 -12.53
CA ALA A 202 -5.27 9.04 -12.18
C ALA A 202 -6.03 10.35 -12.46
N GLU A 203 -6.00 11.31 -11.53
CA GLU A 203 -6.73 12.56 -11.69
C GLU A 203 -6.28 13.29 -12.96
N GLY A 204 -7.24 13.60 -13.84
CA GLY A 204 -6.96 14.29 -15.11
C GLY A 204 -6.64 13.37 -16.29
N TYR A 205 -6.62 12.05 -16.08
CA TYR A 205 -6.31 11.05 -17.10
C TYR A 205 -7.48 10.09 -17.32
N THR A 206 -7.70 9.72 -18.58
CA THR A 206 -8.58 8.61 -18.95
C THR A 206 -7.85 7.28 -18.83
N GLY A 207 -8.57 6.18 -18.62
CA GLY A 207 -7.98 4.84 -18.63
C GLY A 207 -7.13 4.55 -19.88
N GLY A 208 -7.53 5.04 -21.07
CA GLY A 208 -6.72 4.91 -22.28
C GLY A 208 -5.36 5.60 -22.17
N GLU A 209 -5.34 6.84 -21.67
CA GLU A 209 -4.09 7.59 -21.47
C GLU A 209 -3.19 6.93 -20.41
N ILE A 210 -3.77 6.31 -19.37
CA ILE A 210 -3.00 5.55 -18.38
C ILE A 210 -2.33 4.33 -19.02
N ILE A 211 -3.05 3.61 -19.88
CA ILE A 211 -2.49 2.44 -20.58
C ILE A 211 -1.39 2.87 -21.56
N ASP A 212 -1.65 3.90 -22.38
CA ASP A 212 -0.67 4.42 -23.33
C ASP A 212 0.62 4.85 -22.60
N TYR A 213 0.45 5.53 -21.46
CA TYR A 213 1.56 5.94 -20.63
C TYR A 213 2.31 4.75 -20.01
N PHE A 214 1.60 3.75 -19.46
CA PHE A 214 2.19 2.51 -18.98
C PHE A 214 3.03 1.85 -20.08
N CYS A 215 2.49 1.68 -21.28
CA CYS A 215 3.20 1.07 -22.40
C CYS A 215 4.46 1.88 -22.76
N SER A 216 4.38 3.21 -22.76
CA SER A 216 5.53 4.07 -23.06
C SER A 216 6.70 3.90 -22.09
N VAL A 217 6.40 3.68 -20.80
CA VAL A 217 7.42 3.58 -19.73
C VAL A 217 7.88 2.13 -19.51
N ALA A 218 6.96 1.17 -19.55
CA ALA A 218 7.21 -0.23 -19.21
C ALA A 218 7.72 -1.06 -20.40
N LEU A 219 7.39 -0.68 -21.63
CA LEU A 219 7.67 -1.46 -22.82
C LEU A 219 8.67 -0.79 -23.77
N GLY A 220 9.22 0.38 -23.41
CA GLY A 220 10.21 1.04 -24.26
C GLY A 220 11.56 0.30 -24.31
N SER A 221 12.25 0.42 -25.44
CA SER A 221 13.69 0.20 -25.51
C SER A 221 14.35 1.56 -25.77
N GLU A 222 15.15 2.07 -24.84
CA GLU A 222 15.93 3.28 -25.09
C GLU A 222 16.99 3.03 -26.20
N TYR A 223 17.35 1.75 -26.43
CA TYR A 223 18.36 1.33 -27.41
C TYR A 223 17.98 0.08 -28.23
N GLY A 224 16.86 0.14 -28.96
CA GLY A 224 16.72 -0.46 -30.30
C GLY A 224 16.65 -1.98 -30.50
N ASP A 225 16.12 -2.78 -29.56
CA ASP A 225 15.86 -4.21 -29.80
C ASP A 225 14.36 -4.58 -29.80
N GLU A 226 14.00 -5.54 -30.66
CA GLU A 226 12.65 -5.96 -31.08
C GLU A 226 11.80 -6.69 -29.99
N PHE A 227 12.11 -6.52 -28.69
CA PHE A 227 11.43 -7.22 -27.59
C PHE A 227 10.99 -6.27 -26.47
N CYS A 228 9.86 -5.62 -26.71
CA CYS A 228 9.17 -4.72 -25.77
C CYS A 228 8.13 -5.52 -24.97
N ASN A 229 8.55 -6.20 -23.90
CA ASN A 229 7.69 -7.04 -23.07
C ASN A 229 7.74 -6.58 -21.61
N VAL A 230 6.62 -6.72 -20.89
CA VAL A 230 6.55 -6.41 -19.46
C VAL A 230 7.57 -7.26 -18.71
N VAL A 231 8.45 -6.61 -17.96
CA VAL A 231 9.29 -7.25 -16.94
C VAL A 231 8.90 -6.71 -15.57
N ARG A 232 8.92 -7.55 -14.54
CA ARG A 232 8.69 -7.12 -13.15
C ARG A 232 9.23 -8.14 -12.16
N TRP A 233 9.28 -7.76 -10.90
CA TRP A 233 9.50 -8.68 -9.79
C TRP A 233 8.25 -9.53 -9.54
N ASP A 234 8.42 -10.80 -9.21
CA ASP A 234 7.36 -11.68 -8.69
C ASP A 234 7.71 -12.29 -7.32
N GLU A 235 8.96 -12.15 -6.91
CA GLU A 235 9.49 -12.52 -5.60
C GLU A 235 9.91 -11.26 -4.81
N PRO A 236 9.98 -11.33 -3.46
CA PRO A 236 10.34 -10.19 -2.64
C PRO A 236 11.71 -9.58 -3.00
N VAL A 237 11.77 -8.25 -3.00
CA VAL A 237 13.00 -7.49 -3.24
C VAL A 237 13.73 -7.26 -1.92
N ALA A 238 14.94 -7.79 -1.81
CA ALA A 238 15.85 -7.56 -0.71
C ALA A 238 16.95 -6.59 -1.16
N TYR A 239 16.94 -5.35 -0.67
CA TYR A 239 17.91 -4.34 -1.06
C TYR A 239 19.07 -4.22 -0.07
N TYR A 240 20.28 -3.93 -0.55
CA TYR A 240 21.42 -3.55 0.29
C TYR A 240 22.04 -2.25 -0.18
N ILE A 241 22.25 -1.32 0.75
CA ILE A 241 22.79 0.01 0.45
C ILE A 241 24.29 0.06 0.72
N TYR A 242 25.06 0.45 -0.29
CA TYR A 242 26.49 0.69 -0.25
C TYR A 242 26.81 2.19 -0.36
N GLY A 243 28.06 2.52 -0.01
CA GLY A 243 28.61 3.86 -0.21
C GLY A 243 28.31 4.79 0.96
N SER A 244 28.03 6.06 0.67
CA SER A 244 27.91 7.13 1.67
C SER A 244 26.65 7.98 1.48
N PRO A 245 25.44 7.40 1.61
CA PRO A 245 24.19 8.18 1.58
C PRO A 245 24.14 9.18 2.74
N THR A 246 23.42 10.28 2.54
CA THR A 246 22.99 11.16 3.64
C THR A 246 21.84 10.53 4.43
N GLU A 247 21.51 11.08 5.59
CA GLU A 247 20.32 10.67 6.35
C GLU A 247 19.02 10.92 5.54
N GLU A 248 18.96 12.03 4.81
CA GLU A 248 17.82 12.37 3.95
C GLU A 248 17.67 11.39 2.76
N ASP A 249 18.79 10.93 2.19
CA ASP A 249 18.77 9.91 1.13
C ASP A 249 18.15 8.62 1.63
N LEU A 250 18.55 8.16 2.82
CA LEU A 250 18.02 6.96 3.45
C LEU A 250 16.54 7.12 3.74
N GLU A 251 16.13 8.23 4.38
CA GLU A 251 14.72 8.51 4.67
C GLU A 251 13.87 8.49 3.40
N ARG A 252 14.33 9.15 2.32
CA ARG A 252 13.61 9.20 1.04
C ARG A 252 13.48 7.82 0.40
N PHE A 253 14.59 7.08 0.31
CA PHE A 253 14.61 5.74 -0.28
C PHE A 253 13.68 4.80 0.51
N THR A 254 13.81 4.79 1.86
CA THR A 254 12.98 3.92 2.70
C THR A 254 11.50 4.29 2.63
N ALA A 255 11.17 5.58 2.59
CA ALA A 255 9.77 6.01 2.49
C ALA A 255 9.13 5.57 1.17
N LEU A 256 9.87 5.64 0.05
CA LEU A 256 9.37 5.17 -1.24
C LEU A 256 9.26 3.64 -1.27
N ALA A 257 10.27 2.92 -0.77
CA ALA A 257 10.24 1.46 -0.63
C ALA A 257 9.02 0.99 0.20
N GLU A 258 8.73 1.65 1.32
CA GLU A 258 7.54 1.37 2.14
C GLU A 258 6.23 1.71 1.41
N ALA A 259 6.18 2.81 0.64
CA ALA A 259 5.02 3.16 -0.16
C ALA A 259 4.74 2.13 -1.26
N LEU A 260 5.78 1.61 -1.91
CA LEU A 260 5.66 0.52 -2.90
C LEU A 260 5.06 -0.75 -2.29
N CYS A 261 5.41 -1.08 -1.05
CA CYS A 261 4.78 -2.18 -0.31
C CYS A 261 3.27 -2.03 -0.05
N SER A 262 2.70 -0.84 -0.29
CA SER A 262 1.26 -0.61 -0.23
C SER A 262 0.55 -0.87 -1.57
N VAL A 263 1.29 -1.20 -2.64
CA VAL A 263 0.73 -1.52 -3.95
C VAL A 263 0.22 -2.97 -3.95
N PRO A 264 -1.08 -3.22 -4.23
CA PRO A 264 -1.60 -4.57 -4.35
C PRO A 264 -0.85 -5.39 -5.40
N GLY A 265 -0.51 -6.63 -5.06
CA GLY A 265 0.21 -7.55 -5.96
C GLY A 265 1.72 -7.32 -6.07
N PHE A 266 2.26 -6.26 -5.46
CA PHE A 266 3.71 -6.08 -5.35
C PHE A 266 4.28 -7.07 -4.32
N PRO A 267 5.33 -7.86 -4.64
CA PRO A 267 5.86 -8.88 -3.73
C PRO A 267 6.55 -8.31 -2.47
N GLY A 268 6.71 -6.99 -2.40
CA GLY A 268 7.33 -6.29 -1.28
C GLY A 268 8.81 -6.01 -1.51
N ILE A 269 9.31 -5.01 -0.78
CA ILE A 269 10.71 -4.59 -0.79
C ILE A 269 11.18 -4.32 0.65
N SER A 270 12.40 -4.75 0.98
CA SER A 270 12.97 -4.61 2.31
C SER A 270 14.48 -4.65 2.35
N ALA A 271 15.08 -4.14 3.44
CA ALA A 271 16.52 -4.19 3.62
C ALA A 271 17.00 -5.63 3.85
N ALA A 272 18.02 -6.05 3.10
CA ALA A 272 18.75 -7.29 3.34
C ALA A 272 19.61 -7.17 4.61
N GLU A 273 19.71 -8.26 5.38
CA GLU A 273 20.54 -8.31 6.60
C GLU A 273 22.03 -8.16 6.28
N GLU A 274 22.46 -8.67 5.13
CA GLU A 274 23.85 -8.64 4.66
C GLU A 274 23.92 -8.56 3.12
N PRO A 275 25.05 -8.09 2.56
CA PRO A 275 25.24 -7.95 1.11
C PRO A 275 24.86 -9.18 0.27
N GLY A 276 25.21 -10.37 0.75
CA GLY A 276 24.99 -11.62 0.02
C GLY A 276 23.54 -12.11 0.01
N ALA A 277 22.65 -11.47 0.77
CA ALA A 277 21.22 -11.77 0.82
C ALA A 277 20.40 -10.81 -0.07
N ALA A 278 21.02 -9.80 -0.68
CA ALA A 278 20.34 -8.85 -1.52
C ALA A 278 20.19 -9.36 -2.96
N ASN A 279 19.04 -9.06 -3.56
CA ASN A 279 18.82 -9.13 -5.00
C ASN A 279 18.70 -7.74 -5.64
N LEU A 280 18.74 -6.66 -4.85
CA LEU A 280 18.84 -5.29 -5.32
C LEU A 280 20.00 -4.57 -4.63
N ASN A 281 21.08 -4.26 -5.34
CA ASN A 281 22.20 -3.50 -4.78
C ASN A 281 22.03 -2.01 -5.09
N VAL A 282 22.16 -1.16 -4.07
CA VAL A 282 21.93 0.28 -4.17
C VAL A 282 23.19 1.04 -3.77
N HIS A 283 23.74 1.85 -4.65
CA HIS A 283 25.07 2.43 -4.52
C HIS A 283 25.00 3.96 -4.47
N PHE A 284 25.34 4.55 -3.32
CA PHE A 284 25.55 6.00 -3.19
C PHE A 284 27.03 6.33 -3.30
N ILE A 285 27.48 6.71 -4.49
CA ILE A 285 28.90 6.85 -4.84
C ILE A 285 29.20 8.25 -5.38
N SER A 286 30.48 8.64 -5.35
CA SER A 286 30.88 9.92 -5.96
C SER A 286 30.67 9.91 -7.47
N GLN A 287 30.54 11.10 -8.08
CA GLN A 287 30.38 11.21 -9.54
C GLN A 287 31.56 10.56 -10.27
N ALA A 288 32.78 10.72 -9.74
CA ALA A 288 33.97 10.12 -10.33
C ALA A 288 33.92 8.58 -10.34
N GLU A 289 33.40 7.96 -9.28
CA GLU A 289 33.20 6.50 -9.24
C GLU A 289 32.10 6.05 -10.20
N MET A 290 31.02 6.84 -10.32
CA MET A 290 29.94 6.56 -11.26
C MET A 290 30.43 6.65 -12.72
N ASP A 291 31.18 7.69 -13.05
CA ASP A 291 31.76 7.89 -14.38
C ASP A 291 32.74 6.75 -14.75
N ASP A 292 33.50 6.22 -13.78
CA ASP A 292 34.39 5.07 -13.98
C ASP A 292 33.62 3.76 -14.29
N ILE A 293 32.39 3.62 -13.79
CA ILE A 293 31.55 2.42 -13.96
C ILE A 293 30.68 2.51 -15.22
N LEU A 294 30.00 3.64 -15.42
CA LEU A 294 28.93 3.83 -16.41
C LEU A 294 29.34 4.75 -17.57
N GLY A 295 30.39 5.55 -17.39
CA GLY A 295 30.77 6.65 -18.29
C GLY A 295 30.21 8.00 -17.84
N ASP A 296 30.67 9.08 -18.49
CA ASP A 296 30.30 10.45 -18.10
C ASP A 296 28.81 10.75 -18.38
N GLY A 297 28.16 11.48 -17.47
CA GLY A 297 26.89 12.17 -17.73
C GLY A 297 25.65 11.63 -17.03
N TYR A 298 25.80 10.64 -16.15
CA TYR A 298 24.70 10.07 -15.36
C TYR A 298 24.64 10.70 -13.96
N ASN A 299 23.43 11.03 -13.48
CA ASN A 299 23.20 11.45 -12.09
C ASN A 299 22.67 10.28 -11.23
N GLY A 300 21.92 9.39 -11.89
CA GLY A 300 21.57 8.07 -11.42
C GLY A 300 21.56 7.10 -12.60
N TYR A 301 21.45 5.83 -12.27
CA TYR A 301 21.28 4.77 -13.25
C TYR A 301 20.77 3.50 -12.59
N VAL A 302 19.79 2.85 -13.20
CA VAL A 302 19.33 1.52 -12.83
C VAL A 302 19.58 0.51 -13.95
N THR A 303 19.93 -0.70 -13.54
CA THR A 303 19.89 -1.87 -14.42
C THR A 303 19.28 -3.04 -13.68
N VAL A 304 18.53 -3.86 -14.40
CA VAL A 304 17.92 -5.08 -13.88
C VAL A 304 18.20 -6.25 -14.80
N TRP A 305 18.28 -7.44 -14.22
CA TRP A 305 18.41 -8.71 -14.95
C TRP A 305 17.19 -9.58 -14.67
N TRP A 306 16.76 -10.29 -15.71
CA TRP A 306 15.57 -11.12 -15.66
C TRP A 306 15.78 -12.46 -16.35
N ASN A 307 14.97 -13.44 -15.95
CA ASN A 307 14.81 -14.74 -16.61
C ASN A 307 13.33 -14.92 -16.89
N ASP A 308 12.96 -15.25 -18.13
CA ASP A 308 11.55 -15.38 -18.54
C ASP A 308 10.69 -14.17 -18.10
N PHE A 309 11.24 -12.97 -18.30
CA PHE A 309 10.66 -11.66 -17.96
C PHE A 309 10.44 -11.38 -16.47
N ILE A 310 10.92 -12.26 -15.59
CA ILE A 310 10.89 -12.08 -14.14
C ILE A 310 12.23 -11.51 -13.69
N ILE A 311 12.19 -10.32 -13.11
CA ILE A 311 13.38 -9.67 -12.55
C ILE A 311 13.87 -10.49 -11.35
N ASN A 312 15.16 -10.76 -11.31
CA ASN A 312 15.81 -11.52 -10.23
C ASN A 312 17.04 -10.84 -9.64
N GLU A 313 17.55 -9.79 -10.28
CA GLU A 313 18.69 -9.02 -9.80
C GLU A 313 18.58 -7.58 -10.31
N GLY A 314 19.03 -6.61 -9.51
CA GLY A 314 19.07 -5.22 -9.90
C GLY A 314 20.22 -4.45 -9.23
N GLU A 315 20.66 -3.40 -9.90
CA GLU A 315 21.70 -2.48 -9.45
C GLU A 315 21.22 -1.05 -9.69
N ILE A 316 21.27 -0.22 -8.66
CA ILE A 316 20.96 1.21 -8.74
C ILE A 316 22.17 2.01 -8.28
N TYR A 317 22.52 3.04 -9.03
CA TYR A 317 23.60 3.97 -8.70
C TYR A 317 23.03 5.38 -8.52
N TYR A 318 23.47 6.07 -7.47
CA TYR A 318 23.14 7.45 -7.16
C TYR A 318 24.41 8.27 -6.96
N SER A 319 24.55 9.38 -7.68
CA SER A 319 25.68 10.29 -7.51
C SER A 319 25.51 11.07 -6.20
N THR A 320 26.54 11.10 -5.35
CA THR A 320 26.54 11.91 -4.11
C THR A 320 26.95 13.36 -4.36
N ASP A 321 27.48 13.68 -5.54
CA ASP A 321 28.05 15.00 -5.86
C ASP A 321 27.04 15.96 -6.51
N ILE A 322 25.77 15.56 -6.60
CA ILE A 322 24.64 16.40 -6.99
C ILE A 322 23.95 17.03 -5.77
N THR A 323 23.09 18.01 -6.03
CA THR A 323 22.29 18.63 -4.95
C THR A 323 21.34 17.61 -4.33
N GLN A 324 21.06 17.74 -3.02
CA GLN A 324 20.11 16.86 -2.31
C GLN A 324 18.73 16.84 -2.99
N SER A 325 18.23 17.99 -3.45
CA SER A 325 16.94 18.07 -4.17
C SER A 325 16.95 17.25 -5.45
N LEU A 326 18.03 17.32 -6.24
CA LEU A 326 18.16 16.53 -7.45
C LEU A 326 18.29 15.04 -7.11
N ARG A 327 19.08 14.69 -6.08
CA ARG A 327 19.21 13.30 -5.65
C ARG A 327 17.89 12.71 -5.15
N ASN A 328 17.04 13.48 -4.49
CA ASN A 328 15.69 13.02 -4.11
C ASN A 328 14.84 12.66 -5.34
N ALA A 329 14.96 13.42 -6.44
CA ALA A 329 14.30 13.11 -7.71
C ALA A 329 14.85 11.83 -8.35
N VAL A 330 16.18 11.73 -8.43
CA VAL A 330 16.85 10.55 -8.98
C VAL A 330 16.54 9.29 -8.15
N ILE A 331 16.49 9.38 -6.81
CA ILE A 331 16.07 8.25 -5.95
C ILE A 331 14.67 7.75 -6.32
N ALA A 332 13.74 8.67 -6.57
CA ALA A 332 12.37 8.30 -6.92
C ALA A 332 12.30 7.63 -8.29
N GLU A 333 12.96 8.24 -9.28
CA GLU A 333 13.05 7.74 -10.65
C GLU A 333 13.67 6.33 -10.70
N GLU A 334 14.93 6.18 -10.27
CA GLU A 334 15.68 4.94 -10.48
C GLU A 334 15.10 3.75 -9.70
N LEU A 335 14.58 3.99 -8.48
CA LEU A 335 13.92 2.95 -7.70
C LEU A 335 12.63 2.46 -8.39
N CYS A 336 11.84 3.38 -8.94
CA CYS A 336 10.62 3.02 -9.67
C CYS A 336 10.92 2.42 -11.05
N GLN A 337 11.95 2.89 -11.75
CA GLN A 337 12.43 2.27 -12.99
C GLN A 337 12.89 0.83 -12.73
N GLY A 338 13.59 0.59 -11.61
CA GLY A 338 14.02 -0.74 -11.16
C GLY A 338 12.88 -1.75 -10.89
N LEU A 339 11.62 -1.33 -10.91
CA LEU A 339 10.46 -2.22 -10.89
C LEU A 339 10.19 -2.91 -12.23
N GLY A 340 10.83 -2.43 -13.31
CA GLY A 340 10.55 -2.82 -14.70
C GLY A 340 9.94 -1.68 -15.55
N LEU A 341 9.94 -0.44 -15.05
CA LEU A 341 9.44 0.76 -15.70
C LEU A 341 10.59 1.55 -16.34
N LEU A 342 11.34 0.90 -17.24
CA LEU A 342 12.72 1.26 -17.56
C LEU A 342 12.91 2.37 -18.63
N THR A 343 11.86 3.09 -19.01
CA THR A 343 11.94 4.08 -20.10
C THR A 343 11.49 5.46 -19.67
N ASP A 344 12.30 6.46 -20.00
CA ASP A 344 11.95 7.87 -19.82
C ASP A 344 10.84 8.33 -20.78
N THR A 345 10.02 9.25 -20.31
CA THR A 345 8.99 9.92 -21.10
C THR A 345 9.32 11.39 -21.36
N TYR A 346 8.68 11.97 -22.38
CA TYR A 346 8.78 13.39 -22.74
C TYR A 346 7.44 14.13 -22.63
N ASP A 347 6.37 13.45 -22.24
CA ASP A 347 5.01 13.98 -22.36
C ASP A 347 4.35 14.34 -21.02
N HIS A 348 4.94 13.92 -19.89
CA HIS A 348 4.35 14.08 -18.53
C HIS A 348 5.30 14.78 -17.55
N PRO A 349 5.43 16.12 -17.58
CA PRO A 349 6.40 16.86 -16.74
C PRO A 349 6.28 16.68 -15.22
N GLU A 350 5.12 16.25 -14.74
CA GLU A 350 4.86 15.92 -13.34
C GLU A 350 5.35 14.52 -12.94
N SER A 351 5.64 13.67 -13.92
CA SER A 351 6.09 12.31 -13.71
C SER A 351 7.54 12.25 -13.22
N ILE A 352 7.83 11.26 -12.39
CA ILE A 352 9.20 10.86 -12.04
C ILE A 352 9.98 10.22 -13.20
N PHE A 353 9.37 9.90 -14.34
CA PHE A 353 10.03 9.32 -15.52
C PHE A 353 10.27 10.37 -16.64
N TYR A 354 9.91 11.63 -16.43
CA TYR A 354 10.08 12.69 -17.42
C TYR A 354 11.51 13.23 -17.60
N GLN A 355 12.33 12.67 -18.48
CA GLN A 355 13.73 13.01 -18.86
C GLN A 355 14.45 14.29 -18.33
N TYR A 356 13.77 15.44 -18.20
CA TYR A 356 14.34 16.76 -17.90
C TYR A 356 14.10 17.25 -16.45
N HIS A 357 14.00 16.36 -15.47
CA HIS A 357 13.57 16.73 -14.12
C HIS A 357 14.62 17.54 -13.36
N GLU A 358 14.16 18.62 -12.72
CA GLU A 358 14.86 19.23 -11.58
C GLU A 358 14.03 19.14 -10.28
N THR A 359 12.81 18.58 -10.29
CA THR A 359 11.85 18.79 -9.17
C THR A 359 10.91 17.66 -8.76
N ALA A 360 10.65 16.63 -9.58
CA ALA A 360 9.72 15.55 -9.17
C ALA A 360 10.46 14.54 -8.26
N ASP A 361 10.25 14.64 -6.95
CA ASP A 361 10.92 13.79 -5.95
C ASP A 361 10.04 12.70 -5.33
N TRP A 362 8.85 12.51 -5.91
CA TRP A 362 7.85 11.54 -5.48
C TRP A 362 6.93 11.16 -6.65
N PRO A 363 6.48 9.90 -6.76
CA PRO A 363 5.59 9.48 -7.83
C PRO A 363 4.29 10.30 -7.83
N SER A 364 3.89 10.78 -9.01
CA SER A 364 2.61 11.46 -9.24
C SER A 364 1.43 10.49 -9.18
N ALA A 365 0.20 11.02 -9.26
CA ALA A 365 -1.00 10.16 -9.37
C ALA A 365 -0.95 9.24 -10.61
N LEU A 366 -0.36 9.73 -11.71
CA LEU A 366 -0.19 8.96 -12.94
C LEU A 366 0.88 7.85 -12.75
N ASP A 367 2.00 8.16 -12.09
CA ASP A 367 3.05 7.17 -11.81
C ASP A 367 2.53 6.06 -10.90
N TRP A 368 1.78 6.41 -9.84
CA TRP A 368 1.14 5.41 -8.98
C TRP A 368 0.12 4.56 -9.74
N ALA A 369 -0.60 5.12 -10.71
CA ALA A 369 -1.53 4.34 -11.53
C ALA A 369 -0.80 3.28 -12.37
N ILE A 370 0.31 3.61 -13.01
CA ILE A 370 1.07 2.63 -13.81
C ILE A 370 1.83 1.61 -12.96
N ILE A 371 2.29 1.99 -11.76
CA ILE A 371 2.87 1.04 -10.80
C ILE A 371 1.80 0.05 -10.32
N ARG A 372 0.59 0.52 -10.01
CA ARG A 372 -0.56 -0.35 -9.68
C ARG A 372 -0.94 -1.24 -10.86
N LEU A 373 -0.90 -0.73 -12.09
CA LEU A 373 -1.18 -1.51 -13.28
C LEU A 373 -0.14 -2.62 -13.49
N LEU A 374 1.15 -2.32 -13.30
CA LEU A 374 2.26 -3.28 -13.41
C LEU A 374 2.05 -4.52 -12.53
N TYR A 375 1.58 -4.31 -11.30
CA TYR A 375 1.38 -5.36 -10.30
C TYR A 375 -0.06 -5.84 -10.17
N SER A 376 -0.96 -5.36 -11.02
CA SER A 376 -2.35 -5.81 -11.08
C SER A 376 -2.46 -7.27 -11.51
N GLY A 377 -3.58 -7.92 -11.17
CA GLY A 377 -3.87 -9.29 -11.61
C GLY A 377 -4.06 -9.46 -13.13
N VAL A 378 -4.17 -8.38 -13.90
CA VAL A 378 -4.35 -8.43 -15.36
C VAL A 378 -3.03 -8.33 -16.14
N ILE A 379 -1.94 -7.88 -15.49
CA ILE A 379 -0.62 -7.75 -16.12
C ILE A 379 0.29 -8.88 -15.67
N SER A 380 0.82 -9.61 -16.66
CA SER A 380 1.75 -10.73 -16.47
C SER A 380 3.10 -10.44 -17.12
N PRO A 381 4.22 -10.95 -16.55
CA PRO A 381 5.52 -10.90 -17.20
C PRO A 381 5.45 -11.47 -18.63
N GLY A 382 6.16 -10.83 -19.56
CA GLY A 382 6.21 -11.24 -20.96
C GLY A 382 5.08 -10.71 -21.84
N MET A 383 4.09 -9.99 -21.30
CA MET A 383 3.05 -9.38 -22.12
C MET A 383 3.62 -8.35 -23.09
N THR A 384 3.18 -8.40 -24.34
CA THR A 384 3.42 -7.39 -25.38
C THR A 384 2.48 -6.18 -25.20
N GLU A 385 2.79 -5.07 -25.87
CA GLU A 385 1.95 -3.87 -25.88
C GLU A 385 0.48 -4.16 -26.25
N ASP A 386 0.23 -4.93 -27.32
CA ASP A 386 -1.12 -5.32 -27.73
C ASP A 386 -1.87 -6.13 -26.65
N GLU A 387 -1.15 -7.02 -25.94
CA GLU A 387 -1.72 -7.83 -24.86
C GLU A 387 -2.03 -6.98 -23.63
N VAL A 388 -1.15 -6.03 -23.29
CA VAL A 388 -1.38 -5.05 -22.22
C VAL A 388 -2.61 -4.20 -22.56
N HIS A 389 -2.68 -3.63 -23.77
CA HIS A 389 -3.85 -2.86 -24.19
C HIS A 389 -5.13 -3.66 -24.12
N ALA A 390 -5.11 -4.95 -24.46
CA ALA A 390 -6.30 -5.79 -24.39
C ALA A 390 -6.71 -6.12 -22.94
N ALA A 391 -5.74 -6.39 -22.06
CA ALA A 391 -5.99 -6.83 -20.69
C ALA A 391 -6.32 -5.66 -19.74
N ALA A 392 -5.65 -4.52 -19.91
CA ALA A 392 -5.73 -3.40 -18.99
C ALA A 392 -7.08 -2.65 -19.03
N VAL A 393 -7.84 -2.71 -20.14
CA VAL A 393 -9.14 -2.00 -20.28
C VAL A 393 -10.13 -2.34 -19.16
N SER A 394 -10.10 -3.58 -18.64
CA SER A 394 -10.98 -3.99 -17.54
C SER A 394 -10.50 -3.55 -16.17
N ALA A 395 -9.28 -3.01 -16.07
CA ALA A 395 -8.62 -2.64 -14.83
C ALA A 395 -8.34 -1.14 -14.71
N VAL A 396 -8.62 -0.31 -15.73
CA VAL A 396 -8.40 1.15 -15.71
C VAL A 396 -9.70 1.93 -15.96
N GLY A 397 -9.83 3.11 -15.35
CA GLY A 397 -11.10 3.83 -15.20
C GLY A 397 -11.24 5.13 -15.97
#